data_AF-A0A9P6IWH8-F1
#
_entry.id   AF-A0A9P6IWH8-F1
#
_cell.length_a   1.000
_cell.length_b   1.000
_cell.length_c   1.000
_cell.angle_alpha   90.00
_cell.angle_beta   90.00
_cell.angle_gamma   90.00
#
_symmetry.space_group_name_H-M   'P 1'
#
loop_
_entity.id
_entity.type
_entity.pdbx_description
1 polymer ?
#
loop_
_entity_poly.entity_id
_entity_poly.type
_entity_poly.pdbx_seq_one_letter_code
_entity_poly.pdbx_strand_id
1 'polypeptide(L)'
;MSYNGIGLSTARGSGTNGYIVRNLSTLKPRRNDYKPADPYDNEPLIRKPNAELVLHEQKRSIEVKCATLQDELEDEGLAEDEIDRQVGALRERLTSLLKKATEAAALVVTQAAEREAAAKEAAE
;
A
#
# COMPACT_ATOMS: atom_id res chain seq x y z
N MET A 1 46.26 38.30 10.93
CA MET A 1 45.05 37.63 10.40
C MET A 1 43.92 37.85 11.39
N SER A 2 42.75 38.26 10.92
CA SER A 2 41.55 38.48 11.75
C SER A 2 41.00 37.15 12.29
N TYR A 3 40.47 37.16 13.52
CA TYR A 3 39.92 35.97 14.19
C TYR A 3 38.54 35.62 13.62
N ASN A 4 38.31 34.37 13.22
CA ASN A 4 37.05 33.87 12.62
C ASN A 4 36.54 34.72 11.43
N GLY A 5 37.44 35.36 10.68
CA GLY A 5 37.06 36.23 9.55
C GLY A 5 36.36 37.54 9.95
N ILE A 6 36.35 37.90 11.24
CA ILE A 6 35.67 39.09 11.76
C ILE A 6 36.70 40.11 12.27
N GLY A 7 36.50 41.39 11.93
CA GLY A 7 37.29 42.51 12.44
C GLY A 7 38.41 43.00 11.50
N LEU A 8 39.39 43.72 12.06
CA LEU A 8 40.49 44.33 11.32
C LEU A 8 41.64 43.34 11.09
N SER A 9 42.31 43.44 9.94
CA SER A 9 43.49 42.63 9.60
C SER A 9 44.73 43.03 10.43
N THR A 10 44.85 44.32 10.74
CA THR A 10 45.83 44.93 11.65
C THR A 10 45.23 46.15 12.34
N ALA A 11 45.60 46.42 13.59
CA ALA A 11 45.20 47.64 14.30
C ALA A 11 45.95 48.88 13.79
N ARG A 12 47.10 48.69 13.13
CA ARG A 12 47.94 49.78 12.58
C ARG A 12 47.19 50.49 11.44
N GLY A 13 47.09 51.81 11.52
CA GLY A 13 46.38 52.63 10.54
C GLY A 13 44.87 52.75 10.78
N SER A 14 44.30 52.02 11.75
CA SER A 14 42.88 52.14 12.11
C SER A 14 42.55 53.28 13.08
N GLY A 15 43.56 53.89 13.69
CA GLY A 15 43.38 54.95 14.70
C GLY A 15 42.78 54.48 16.03
N THR A 16 42.64 53.16 16.25
CA THR A 16 42.08 52.56 17.47
C THR A 16 42.93 51.39 17.97
N ASN A 17 42.64 50.89 19.17
CA ASN A 17 43.35 49.76 19.78
C ASN A 17 43.01 48.39 19.15
N GLY A 18 42.07 48.33 18.18
CA GLY A 18 41.67 47.08 17.53
C GLY A 18 40.82 46.14 18.39
N TYR A 19 40.17 46.66 19.45
CA TYR A 19 39.27 45.87 20.31
C TYR A 19 37.94 45.60 19.60
N ILE A 20 37.53 44.33 19.53
CA ILE A 20 36.34 43.88 18.79
C ILE A 20 35.39 43.19 19.78
N VAL A 21 34.13 43.63 19.83
CA VAL A 21 33.08 43.05 20.67
C VAL A 21 32.00 42.43 19.79
N ARG A 22 31.46 41.29 20.21
CA ARG A 22 30.29 40.69 19.56
C ARG A 22 29.05 41.57 19.75
N ASN A 23 28.22 41.70 18.72
CA ASN A 23 26.93 42.37 18.87
C ASN A 23 25.98 41.50 19.72
N LEU A 24 25.44 42.06 20.81
CA LEU A 24 24.51 41.37 21.72
C LEU A 24 23.06 41.32 21.19
N SER A 25 22.71 42.23 20.27
CA SER A 25 21.38 42.35 19.69
C SER A 25 21.21 41.52 18.42
N THR A 26 22.28 40.92 17.89
CA THR A 26 22.18 40.05 16.70
C THR A 26 21.40 38.79 17.05
N LEU A 27 20.20 38.65 16.47
CA LEU A 27 19.39 37.45 16.59
C LEU A 27 20.08 36.29 15.88
N LYS A 28 20.30 35.17 16.60
CA LYS A 28 20.80 33.95 15.99
C LYS A 28 19.72 33.39 15.06
N PRO A 29 20.03 33.08 13.79
CA PRO A 29 19.07 32.43 12.92
C PRO A 29 18.61 31.12 13.58
N ARG A 30 17.30 30.91 13.67
CA ARG A 30 16.73 29.67 14.21
C ARG A 30 17.11 28.55 13.23
N ARG A 31 17.71 27.48 13.76
CA ARG A 31 17.97 26.27 12.99
C ARG A 31 16.60 25.67 12.65
N ASN A 32 16.14 25.87 11.42
CA ASN A 32 14.96 25.20 10.90
C ASN A 32 15.38 23.77 10.50
N ASP A 33 15.32 22.85 11.46
CA ASP A 33 15.32 21.41 11.16
C ASP A 33 13.94 20.95 10.64
N TYR A 34 13.04 21.88 10.34
CA TYR A 34 11.72 21.61 9.76
C TYR A 34 11.90 21.09 8.34
N LYS A 35 11.82 19.78 8.18
CA LYS A 35 11.56 19.15 6.89
C LYS A 35 10.08 19.42 6.57
N PRO A 36 9.75 20.07 5.44
CA PRO A 36 8.36 20.12 5.01
C PRO A 36 7.86 18.69 4.89
N ALA A 37 6.83 18.33 5.64
CA ALA A 37 6.18 17.03 5.51
C ALA A 37 5.72 16.90 4.06
N ASP A 38 5.95 15.74 3.44
CA ASP A 38 5.44 15.49 2.11
C ASP A 38 3.89 15.58 2.21
N PRO A 39 3.20 16.33 1.35
CA PRO A 39 1.74 16.38 1.36
C PRO A 39 1.08 14.98 1.34
N TYR A 40 1.81 13.99 0.82
CA TYR A 40 1.38 12.60 0.71
C TYR A 40 1.77 11.71 1.91
N ASP A 41 2.57 12.19 2.87
CA ASP A 41 2.96 11.42 4.07
C ASP A 41 1.74 11.07 4.95
N ASN A 42 0.62 11.79 4.79
CA ASN A 42 -0.62 11.59 5.55
C ASN A 42 -1.74 10.93 4.73
N GLU A 43 -1.45 10.42 3.53
CA GLU A 43 -2.46 9.67 2.79
C GLU A 43 -2.83 8.38 3.53
N PRO A 44 -4.13 8.07 3.68
CA PRO A 44 -4.54 6.83 4.31
C PRO A 44 -4.07 5.65 3.44
N LEU A 45 -3.21 4.80 4.00
CA LEU A 45 -2.78 3.56 3.34
C LEU A 45 -4.00 2.72 2.99
N ILE A 46 -4.29 2.56 1.70
CA ILE A 46 -5.34 1.67 1.20
C ILE A 46 -4.90 0.23 1.48
N ARG A 47 -5.46 -0.38 2.53
CA ARG A 47 -5.19 -1.78 2.85
C ARG A 47 -5.89 -2.69 1.84
N LYS A 48 -5.19 -3.75 1.43
CA LYS A 48 -5.79 -4.79 0.58
C LYS A 48 -6.93 -5.50 1.34
N PRO A 49 -8.02 -5.91 0.67
CA PRO A 49 -9.06 -6.71 1.28
C PRO A 49 -8.50 -8.01 1.87
N ASN A 50 -9.08 -8.48 2.99
CA ASN A 50 -8.71 -9.77 3.57
C ASN A 50 -9.12 -10.90 2.60
N ALA A 51 -8.16 -11.75 2.23
CA ALA A 51 -8.36 -12.86 1.30
C ALA A 51 -9.47 -13.82 1.77
N GLU A 52 -9.61 -14.06 3.08
CA GLU A 52 -10.64 -14.95 3.63
C GLU A 52 -12.04 -14.40 3.40
N LEU A 53 -12.23 -13.08 3.56
CA LEU A 53 -13.51 -12.42 3.31
C LEU A 53 -13.88 -12.46 1.82
N VAL A 54 -12.89 -12.26 0.94
CA VAL A 54 -13.10 -12.34 -0.52
C VAL A 54 -13.52 -13.76 -0.92
N LEU A 55 -12.84 -14.79 -0.41
CA LEU A 55 -13.20 -16.19 -0.68
C LEU A 55 -14.59 -16.55 -0.13
N HIS A 56 -14.95 -16.03 1.04
CA HIS A 56 -16.27 -16.23 1.61
C HIS A 56 -17.36 -15.60 0.72
N GLU A 57 -17.17 -14.36 0.27
CA GLU A 57 -18.13 -13.70 -0.62
C GLU A 57 -18.27 -14.44 -1.95
N GLN A 58 -17.18 -14.97 -2.50
CA GLN A 58 -17.24 -15.78 -3.72
C GLN A 58 -18.04 -17.08 -3.50
N LYS A 59 -17.84 -17.80 -2.39
CA LYS A 59 -18.65 -18.98 -2.04
C LYS A 59 -20.12 -18.63 -1.86
N ARG A 60 -20.41 -17.54 -1.14
CA ARG A 60 -21.77 -17.02 -0.96
C ARG A 60 -22.42 -16.70 -2.31
N SER A 61 -21.69 -16.10 -3.24
CA SER A 61 -22.20 -15.78 -4.58
C SER A 61 -22.59 -17.03 -5.38
N ILE A 62 -21.94 -18.17 -5.13
CA ILE A 62 -22.31 -19.44 -5.75
C ILE A 62 -23.63 -19.94 -5.17
N GLU A 63 -23.76 -19.97 -3.84
CA GLU A 63 -25.00 -20.43 -3.20
C GLU A 63 -26.19 -19.53 -3.52
N VAL A 64 -25.99 -18.22 -3.64
CA VAL A 64 -27.04 -17.30 -4.10
C VAL A 64 -27.49 -17.67 -5.52
N LYS A 65 -26.57 -17.98 -6.44
CA LYS A 65 -26.92 -18.41 -7.80
C LYS A 65 -27.63 -19.77 -7.83
N CYS A 66 -27.26 -20.68 -6.95
CA CYS A 66 -27.96 -21.96 -6.79
C CYS A 66 -29.39 -21.73 -6.28
N ALA A 67 -29.57 -20.86 -5.28
CA ALA A 67 -30.88 -20.52 -4.74
C ALA A 67 -31.77 -19.83 -5.78
N THR A 68 -31.24 -18.87 -6.55
CA THR A 68 -32.01 -18.22 -7.62
C THR A 68 -32.45 -19.22 -8.70
N LEU A 69 -31.58 -20.18 -9.07
CA LEU A 69 -31.96 -21.21 -10.03
C LEU A 69 -33.02 -22.14 -9.45
N GLN A 70 -32.90 -22.51 -8.17
CA GLN A 70 -33.91 -23.32 -7.50
C GLN A 70 -35.28 -22.63 -7.53
N ASP A 71 -35.35 -21.35 -7.14
CA ASP A 71 -36.59 -20.56 -7.17
C ASP A 71 -37.19 -20.51 -8.59
N GLU A 72 -36.36 -20.31 -9.62
CA GLU A 72 -36.79 -20.29 -11.02
C GLU A 72 -37.38 -21.65 -11.46
N LEU A 73 -36.75 -22.77 -11.11
CA LEU A 73 -37.22 -24.10 -11.51
C LEU A 73 -38.46 -24.55 -10.71
N GLU A 74 -38.59 -24.09 -9.46
CA GLU A 74 -39.80 -24.27 -8.65
C GLU A 74 -40.99 -23.51 -9.24
N ASP A 75 -40.79 -22.26 -9.67
CA ASP A 75 -41.80 -21.45 -10.35
C ASP A 75 -42.24 -22.06 -11.69
N GLU A 76 -41.32 -22.74 -12.40
CA GLU A 76 -41.62 -23.50 -13.63
C GLU A 76 -42.40 -24.80 -13.35
N GLY A 77 -42.50 -25.24 -12.09
CA GLY A 77 -43.24 -26.43 -11.68
C GLY A 77 -42.54 -27.75 -12.01
N LEU A 78 -41.20 -27.75 -12.08
CA LEU A 78 -40.40 -28.95 -12.27
C LEU A 78 -40.48 -29.89 -11.06
N ALA A 79 -40.18 -31.18 -11.29
CA ALA A 79 -40.10 -32.15 -10.22
C ALA A 79 -38.84 -31.92 -9.36
N GLU A 80 -38.97 -32.09 -8.04
CA GLU A 80 -37.90 -31.88 -7.06
C GLU A 80 -36.59 -32.62 -7.42
N ASP A 81 -36.69 -33.86 -7.90
CA ASP A 81 -35.54 -34.66 -8.35
C ASP A 81 -34.75 -34.01 -9.50
N GLU A 82 -35.45 -33.30 -10.40
CA GLU A 82 -34.82 -32.63 -11.55
C GLU A 82 -34.21 -31.29 -11.15
N ILE A 83 -34.87 -30.58 -10.23
CA ILE A 83 -34.35 -29.35 -9.61
C ILE A 83 -33.02 -29.64 -8.90
N ASP A 84 -32.98 -30.67 -8.06
CA ASP A 84 -31.78 -31.08 -7.33
C ASP A 84 -30.62 -31.44 -8.25
N ARG A 85 -30.89 -32.12 -9.37
CA ARG A 85 -29.86 -32.47 -10.36
C ARG A 85 -29.29 -31.22 -11.03
N GLN A 86 -30.14 -30.30 -11.46
CA GLN A 86 -29.71 -29.10 -12.18
C GLN A 86 -28.96 -28.12 -11.26
N VAL A 87 -29.49 -27.90 -10.05
CA VAL A 87 -28.84 -27.07 -9.01
C VAL A 87 -27.54 -27.72 -8.54
N GLY A 88 -27.51 -29.04 -8.35
CA GLY A 88 -26.31 -29.79 -8.01
C GLY A 88 -25.22 -29.67 -9.08
N ALA A 89 -25.57 -29.83 -10.36
CA ALA A 89 -24.65 -29.66 -11.47
C ALA A 89 -24.09 -28.22 -11.55
N LEU A 90 -24.94 -27.21 -11.30
CA LEU A 90 -24.50 -25.81 -11.26
C LEU A 90 -23.55 -25.55 -10.09
N ARG A 91 -23.85 -26.07 -8.89
CA ARG A 91 -23.00 -25.96 -7.70
C ARG A 91 -21.62 -26.59 -7.95
N GLU A 92 -21.57 -27.81 -8.49
CA GLU A 92 -20.31 -28.48 -8.82
C GLU A 92 -19.49 -27.71 -9.86
N ARG A 93 -20.15 -27.22 -10.92
CA ARG A 93 -19.50 -26.44 -11.97
C ARG A 93 -18.88 -25.17 -11.41
N LEU A 94 -19.63 -24.36 -10.67
CA LEU A 94 -19.14 -23.08 -10.15
C LEU A 94 -18.07 -23.25 -9.07
N THR A 95 -18.21 -24.25 -8.19
CA THR A 95 -17.19 -24.56 -7.18
C THR A 95 -15.90 -25.09 -7.80
N SER A 96 -15.99 -25.90 -8.86
CA SER A 96 -14.83 -26.36 -9.63
C SER A 96 -14.09 -25.20 -10.30
N LEU A 97 -14.84 -24.27 -10.92
CA LEU A 97 -14.25 -23.06 -11.52
C LEU A 97 -13.59 -22.17 -10.46
N LEU A 98 -14.22 -22.00 -9.30
CA LEU A 98 -13.64 -21.27 -8.18
C LEU A 98 -12.30 -21.88 -7.75
N LYS A 99 -12.26 -23.21 -7.53
CA LYS A 99 -11.03 -23.92 -7.15
C LYS A 99 -9.91 -23.70 -8.17
N LYS A 100 -10.19 -23.90 -9.45
CA LYS A 100 -9.23 -23.66 -10.54
C LYS A 100 -8.74 -22.21 -10.57
N ALA A 101 -9.63 -21.24 -10.36
CA ALA A 101 -9.27 -19.83 -10.31
C ALA A 101 -8.38 -19.51 -9.09
N THR A 102 -8.67 -20.10 -7.92
CA THR A 102 -7.84 -19.93 -6.72
C THR A 102 -6.47 -20.57 -6.87
N GLU A 103 -6.39 -21.74 -7.50
CA GLU A 103 -5.12 -22.42 -7.80
C GLU A 103 -4.28 -21.62 -8.80
N ALA A 104 -4.90 -21.11 -9.87
CA ALA A 104 -4.24 -20.24 -10.83
C ALA A 104 -3.74 -18.94 -10.19
N ALA A 105 -4.54 -18.32 -9.32
CA ALA A 105 -4.14 -17.12 -8.59
C ALA A 105 -2.96 -17.39 -7.64
N ALA A 106 -2.95 -18.53 -6.94
CA ALA A 106 -1.85 -18.93 -6.08
C ALA A 106 -0.54 -19.10 -6.88
N LEU A 107 -0.59 -19.76 -8.04
CA LEU A 107 0.56 -19.93 -8.94
C LEU A 107 1.11 -18.59 -9.46
N VAL A 108 0.24 -17.62 -9.76
CA VAL A 108 0.67 -16.29 -10.19
C VAL A 108 1.37 -15.54 -9.06
N VAL A 109 0.88 -15.66 -7.82
CA VAL A 109 1.50 -15.03 -6.64
C VAL A 109 2.87 -15.62 -6.36
N THR A 110 3.05 -16.94 -6.45
CA THR A 110 4.36 -17.58 -6.25
C THR A 110 5.35 -17.16 -7.33
N GLN A 111 4.94 -17.15 -8.61
CA GLN A 111 5.79 -16.69 -9.71
C GLN A 111 6.18 -15.21 -9.59
N ALA A 112 5.28 -14.36 -9.09
CA ALA A 112 5.58 -12.95 -8.85
C ALA A 112 6.60 -12.77 -7.72
N ALA A 113 6.47 -13.54 -6.63
CA ALA A 113 7.42 -13.52 -5.52
C ALA A 113 8.82 -14.01 -5.93
N GLU A 114 8.90 -15.07 -6.73
CA GLU A 114 10.16 -15.58 -7.29
C GLU A 114 10.84 -14.57 -8.23
N ARG A 115 10.07 -13.87 -9.08
CA ARG A 115 10.59 -12.81 -9.96
C ARG A 115 11.09 -11.60 -9.18
N GLU A 116 10.40 -11.20 -8.11
CA GLU A 116 10.82 -10.10 -7.26
C GLU A 116 12.10 -10.46 -6.47
N ALA A 117 12.23 -11.70 -6.01
CA ALA A 117 13.45 -12.19 -5.37
C ALA A 117 14.64 -12.21 -6.36
N ALA A 118 14.45 -12.73 -7.57
CA ALA A 118 15.48 -12.74 -8.61
C ALA A 118 15.90 -11.32 -9.04
N ALA A 119 14.97 -10.37 -9.08
CA ALA A 119 15.27 -8.98 -9.40
C ALA A 119 16.08 -8.27 -8.30
N LYS A 120 15.87 -8.63 -7.01
CA LYS A 120 16.68 -8.12 -5.90
C LYS A 120 18.09 -8.71 -5.91
N GLU A 121 18.21 -10.00 -6.18
CA GLU A 121 19.51 -10.70 -6.26
C GLU A 121 20.36 -10.24 -7.45
N ALA A 122 19.75 -9.81 -8.56
CA ALA A 122 20.45 -9.23 -9.70
C ALA A 122 20.85 -7.75 -9.54
N ALA A 123 20.32 -7.06 -8.52
CA ALA A 123 20.61 -5.65 -8.23
C ALA A 123 21.71 -5.46 -7.17
N GLU A 124 22.07 -6.54 -6.46
CA GLU A 124 23.21 -6.64 -5.54
C GLU A 124 24.49 -7.05 -6.28
#